data_AF-A0A2E0T9Q4-F1
#
_entry.id   AF-A0A2E0T9Q4-F1
#
_cell.length_a   1.000
_cell.length_b   1.000
_cell.length_c   1.000
_cell.angle_alpha   90.00
_cell.angle_beta   90.00
_cell.angle_gamma   90.00
#
_symmetry.space_group_name_H-M   'P 1'
#
loop_
_entity.id
_entity.type
_entity.pdbx_description
1 polymer ?
#
loop_
_entity_poly.entity_id
_entity_poly.type
_entity_poly.pdbx_seq_one_letter_code
_entity_poly.pdbx_strand_id
1 'polypeptide(L)'
;MEPRRPVMGGLDVLLAVLLLLAVWLALPARWWPVDVGATALAMGFAAAGVGLLTGQGWAARVARVVATVALVAGVGLVTALVYTASSLAGLYGPVGTGGSIILTIVGLLLAPYLVVFPAAQLYFLLPSVREAGRAAAREAERDRGGPMGEAKRATEEDATDATDADADARDEDARDDAGESDDDPA
;
A
#
# COMPACT_ATOMS: atom_id res chain seq x y z
N MET A 1 -4.01 13.22 -5.83
CA MET A 1 -3.31 11.95 -6.14
C MET A 1 -1.89 12.06 -5.62
N GLU A 2 -1.42 11.14 -4.78
CA GLU A 2 -0.05 11.20 -4.27
C GLU A 2 0.94 11.01 -5.43
N PRO A 3 1.88 11.93 -5.67
CA PRO A 3 2.81 11.89 -6.80
C PRO A 3 3.75 10.67 -6.81
N ARG A 4 3.69 9.80 -5.79
CA ARG A 4 4.56 8.63 -5.61
C ARG A 4 4.13 7.39 -6.37
N ARG A 5 2.83 7.24 -6.65
CA ARG A 5 2.28 6.07 -7.37
C ARG A 5 2.80 5.91 -8.81
N PRO A 6 2.82 6.96 -9.66
CA PRO A 6 3.31 6.80 -11.03
C PRO A 6 4.82 6.50 -11.08
N VAL A 7 5.61 7.03 -10.14
CA VAL A 7 7.05 6.76 -10.07
C VAL A 7 7.31 5.27 -9.79
N MET A 8 6.59 4.68 -8.83
CA MET A 8 6.72 3.23 -8.55
C MET A 8 6.24 2.38 -9.70
N GLY A 9 5.10 2.73 -10.31
CA GLY A 9 4.60 2.01 -11.48
C GLY A 9 5.59 2.05 -12.65
N GLY A 10 6.21 3.19 -12.90
CA GLY A 10 7.27 3.33 -13.91
C GLY A 10 8.51 2.51 -13.60
N LEU A 11 8.95 2.48 -12.33
CA LEU A 11 10.08 1.67 -11.89
C LEU A 11 9.80 0.16 -12.03
N ASP A 12 8.59 -0.30 -11.69
CA ASP A 12 8.19 -1.70 -11.86
C ASP A 12 8.21 -2.12 -13.33
N VAL A 13 7.70 -1.28 -14.23
CA VAL A 13 7.75 -1.54 -15.68
C VAL A 13 9.19 -1.56 -16.19
N LEU A 14 10.02 -0.61 -15.75
CA LEU A 14 11.44 -0.58 -16.10
C LEU A 14 12.14 -1.85 -15.63
N LEU A 15 11.89 -2.29 -14.39
CA LEU A 15 12.48 -3.50 -13.84
C LEU A 15 12.04 -4.74 -14.61
N ALA A 16 10.76 -4.82 -14.98
CA ALA A 16 10.23 -5.91 -15.80
C ALA A 16 10.94 -6.01 -17.16
N VAL A 17 11.12 -4.89 -17.85
CA VAL A 17 11.83 -4.83 -19.14
C VAL A 17 13.30 -5.23 -18.97
N LEU A 18 13.98 -4.70 -17.95
CA LEU A 18 15.38 -5.04 -17.68
C LEU A 18 15.55 -6.53 -17.36
N LEU A 19 14.66 -7.11 -16.55
CA LEU A 19 14.66 -8.54 -16.24
C LEU A 19 14.46 -9.39 -17.50
N LEU A 20 13.49 -9.04 -18.35
CA LEU A 20 13.26 -9.78 -19.60
C LEU A 20 14.46 -9.68 -20.53
N LEU A 21 15.04 -8.48 -20.71
CA LEU A 21 16.24 -8.32 -21.53
C LEU A 21 17.42 -9.09 -20.97
N ALA A 22 17.65 -9.04 -19.65
CA ALA A 22 18.73 -9.76 -19.01
C ALA A 22 18.59 -11.28 -19.23
N VAL A 23 17.41 -11.84 -18.97
CA VAL A 23 17.15 -13.28 -19.11
C VAL A 23 17.27 -13.75 -20.56
N TRP A 24 16.70 -13.02 -21.50
CA TRP A 24 16.58 -13.49 -22.88
C TRP A 24 17.76 -13.12 -23.78
N LEU A 25 18.51 -12.06 -23.45
CA LEU A 25 19.62 -11.55 -24.25
C LEU A 25 21.00 -11.78 -23.62
N ALA A 26 21.11 -11.69 -22.28
CA ALA A 26 22.41 -11.73 -21.60
C ALA A 26 22.83 -13.12 -21.12
N LEU A 27 21.90 -14.08 -20.98
CA LEU A 27 22.21 -15.45 -20.58
C LEU A 27 22.43 -16.36 -21.80
N PRO A 28 23.69 -16.72 -22.14
CA PRO A 28 23.97 -17.69 -23.20
C PRO A 28 23.57 -19.11 -22.80
N ALA A 29 23.66 -19.44 -21.50
CA ALA A 29 23.25 -20.73 -20.96
C ALA A 29 21.79 -20.66 -20.50
N ARG A 30 20.90 -21.30 -21.26
CA ARG A 30 19.46 -21.34 -20.96
C ARG A 30 19.17 -22.46 -19.98
N TRP A 31 18.65 -22.10 -18.81
CA TRP A 31 18.22 -23.07 -17.81
C TRP A 31 16.75 -22.80 -17.48
N TRP A 32 15.89 -23.69 -17.98
CA TRP A 32 14.42 -23.55 -17.92
C TRP A 32 13.86 -23.10 -16.57
N PRO A 33 14.30 -23.64 -15.41
CA PRO A 33 13.80 -23.20 -14.11
C PRO A 33 14.07 -21.71 -13.82
N VAL A 34 15.26 -21.21 -14.15
CA VAL A 34 15.61 -19.80 -13.98
C VAL A 34 14.89 -18.92 -14.99
N ASP A 35 14.82 -19.34 -16.25
CA ASP A 35 14.14 -18.59 -17.31
C ASP A 35 12.66 -18.40 -16.99
N VAL A 36 11.98 -19.47 -16.54
CA VAL A 36 10.56 -19.43 -16.14
C VAL A 36 10.37 -18.58 -14.90
N GLY A 37 11.20 -18.76 -13.87
CA GLY A 37 11.09 -17.99 -12.62
C GLY A 37 11.29 -16.50 -12.84
N ALA A 38 12.33 -16.12 -13.59
CA ALA A 38 12.63 -14.73 -13.89
C ALA A 38 11.60 -14.10 -14.84
N THR A 39 11.10 -14.85 -15.82
CA THR A 39 10.01 -14.38 -16.71
C THR A 39 8.71 -14.17 -15.92
N ALA A 40 8.34 -15.10 -15.04
CA ALA A 40 7.17 -14.95 -14.18
C ALA A 40 7.29 -13.73 -13.25
N LEU A 41 8.48 -13.51 -12.69
CA LEU A 41 8.76 -12.34 -11.86
C LEU A 41 8.65 -11.03 -12.66
N ALA A 42 9.21 -11.00 -13.87
CA ALA A 42 9.11 -9.85 -14.77
C ALA A 42 7.64 -9.55 -15.15
N MET A 43 6.86 -10.59 -15.46
CA MET A 43 5.42 -10.44 -15.72
C MET A 43 4.67 -9.92 -14.49
N GLY A 44 5.05 -10.35 -13.29
CA GLY A 44 4.53 -9.82 -12.03
C GLY A 44 4.81 -8.34 -11.86
N PHE A 45 6.04 -7.89 -12.12
CA PHE A 45 6.41 -6.47 -12.09
C PHE A 45 5.68 -5.67 -13.16
N ALA A 46 5.55 -6.19 -14.39
CA ALA A 46 4.80 -5.53 -15.45
C ALA A 46 3.32 -5.35 -15.07
N ALA A 47 2.68 -6.41 -14.54
CA ALA A 47 1.29 -6.36 -14.11
C ALA A 47 1.08 -5.38 -12.94
N ALA A 48 1.98 -5.39 -11.95
CA ALA A 48 1.99 -4.45 -10.84
C ALA A 48 2.16 -3.00 -11.34
N GLY A 49 3.16 -2.76 -12.18
CA GLY A 49 3.48 -1.44 -12.70
C GLY A 49 2.37 -0.84 -13.55
N VAL A 50 1.81 -1.62 -14.48
CA VAL A 50 0.64 -1.20 -15.28
C VAL A 50 -0.57 -0.97 -14.38
N GLY A 51 -0.82 -1.84 -13.41
CA GLY A 51 -1.90 -1.66 -12.44
C GLY A 51 -1.76 -0.37 -11.61
N LEU A 52 -0.53 -0.03 -11.19
CA LEU A 52 -0.24 1.18 -10.42
C LEU A 52 -0.38 2.44 -11.29
N LEU A 53 0.07 2.40 -12.55
CA LEU A 53 -0.07 3.49 -13.51
C LEU A 53 -1.53 3.75 -13.88
N THR A 54 -2.34 2.69 -13.97
CA THR A 54 -3.79 2.78 -14.27
C THR A 54 -4.67 3.00 -13.04
N GLY A 55 -4.08 3.06 -11.84
CA GLY A 55 -4.80 3.37 -10.60
C GLY A 55 -5.68 2.24 -10.07
N GLN A 56 -5.41 0.98 -10.42
CA GLN A 56 -6.22 -0.17 -10.02
C GLN A 56 -6.07 -0.51 -8.53
N GLY A 57 -7.17 -0.78 -7.84
CA GLY A 57 -7.17 -1.07 -6.39
C GLY A 57 -6.44 -2.35 -5.99
N TRP A 58 -6.35 -3.34 -6.90
CA TRP A 58 -5.62 -4.59 -6.67
C TRP A 58 -4.10 -4.46 -6.86
N ALA A 59 -3.64 -3.42 -7.57
CA ALA A 59 -2.25 -3.28 -7.99
C ALA A 59 -1.28 -3.24 -6.80
N ALA A 60 -1.66 -2.55 -5.71
CA ALA A 60 -0.84 -2.47 -4.50
C ALA A 60 -0.63 -3.85 -3.85
N ARG A 61 -1.65 -4.73 -3.89
CA ARG A 61 -1.53 -6.09 -3.33
C ARG A 61 -0.58 -6.94 -4.18
N VAL A 62 -0.72 -6.89 -5.50
CA VAL A 62 0.16 -7.62 -6.42
C VAL A 62 1.60 -7.11 -6.32
N ALA A 63 1.82 -5.80 -6.32
CA ALA A 63 3.13 -5.20 -6.15
C ALA A 63 3.83 -5.68 -4.87
N ARG A 64 3.12 -5.75 -3.74
CA ARG A 64 3.68 -6.30 -2.48
C ARG A 64 4.07 -7.77 -2.59
N VAL A 65 3.20 -8.60 -3.19
CA VAL A 65 3.49 -10.04 -3.36
C VAL A 65 4.72 -10.22 -4.23
N VAL A 66 4.77 -9.56 -5.38
CA VAL A 66 5.89 -9.64 -6.32
C VAL A 66 7.18 -9.09 -5.68
N ALA A 67 7.13 -7.95 -5.00
CA ALA A 67 8.28 -7.40 -4.29
C ALA A 67 8.79 -8.33 -3.18
N THR A 68 7.88 -9.02 -2.47
CA THR A 68 8.27 -10.01 -1.44
C THR A 68 8.97 -11.20 -2.07
N VAL A 69 8.42 -11.76 -3.15
CA VAL A 69 9.03 -12.88 -3.87
C VAL A 69 10.39 -12.47 -4.44
N ALA A 70 10.49 -11.30 -5.07
CA ALA A 70 11.73 -10.75 -5.59
C ALA A 70 12.78 -10.57 -4.49
N LEU A 71 12.38 -10.04 -3.32
CA LEU A 71 13.27 -9.83 -2.19
C LEU A 71 13.81 -11.16 -1.65
N VAL A 72 12.94 -12.16 -1.46
CA VAL A 72 13.35 -13.49 -0.98
C VAL A 72 14.30 -14.15 -1.98
N ALA A 73 13.99 -14.10 -3.27
CA ALA A 73 14.84 -14.62 -4.33
C ALA A 73 16.18 -13.88 -4.40
N GLY A 74 16.17 -12.55 -4.30
CA GLY A 74 17.35 -11.71 -4.31
C GLY A 74 18.29 -11.97 -3.13
N VAL A 75 17.74 -12.05 -1.92
CA VAL A 75 18.51 -12.41 -0.72
C VAL A 75 19.11 -13.80 -0.85
N GLY A 76 18.32 -14.79 -1.29
CA GLY A 76 18.80 -16.16 -1.51
C GLY A 76 19.94 -16.22 -2.53
N LEU A 77 19.81 -15.50 -3.64
CA LEU A 77 20.86 -15.41 -4.67
C LEU A 77 22.14 -14.77 -4.14
N VAL A 78 22.03 -13.64 -3.43
CA VAL A 78 23.19 -12.96 -2.83
C VAL A 78 23.88 -13.87 -1.81
N THR A 79 23.12 -14.57 -0.96
CA THR A 79 23.66 -15.57 -0.02
C THR A 79 24.40 -16.69 -0.75
N ALA A 80 23.82 -17.22 -1.84
CA ALA A 80 24.45 -18.26 -2.65
C ALA A 80 25.76 -17.76 -3.31
N LEU A 81 25.78 -16.53 -3.82
CA LEU A 81 26.98 -15.91 -4.40
C LEU A 81 28.09 -15.74 -3.36
N VAL A 82 27.76 -15.22 -2.17
CA VAL A 82 28.73 -15.04 -1.08
C VAL A 82 29.28 -16.38 -0.61
N TYR A 83 28.42 -17.39 -0.45
CA TYR A 83 28.83 -18.75 -0.09
C TYR A 83 29.78 -19.34 -1.14
N THR A 84 29.43 -19.23 -2.43
CA THR A 84 30.24 -19.74 -3.54
C THR A 84 31.58 -19.00 -3.64
N ALA A 85 31.57 -17.68 -3.50
CA ALA A 85 32.78 -16.86 -3.50
C ALA A 85 33.72 -17.26 -2.35
N SER A 86 33.20 -17.44 -1.15
CA SER A 86 33.97 -17.89 0.01
C SER A 86 34.55 -19.30 -0.21
N SER A 87 33.74 -20.22 -0.74
CA SER A 87 34.18 -21.59 -1.04
C SER A 87 35.26 -21.63 -2.12
N LEU A 88 35.15 -20.81 -3.16
CA LEU A 88 36.14 -20.74 -4.24
C LEU A 88 37.48 -20.23 -3.72
N ALA A 89 37.46 -19.15 -2.93
CA ALA A 89 38.67 -18.58 -2.33
C ALA A 89 39.37 -19.59 -1.40
N GLY A 90 38.61 -20.38 -0.63
CA GLY A 90 39.17 -21.38 0.29
C GLY A 90 39.74 -22.62 -0.38
N LEU A 91 39.03 -23.20 -1.35
CA LEU A 91 39.39 -24.50 -1.94
C LEU A 91 40.45 -24.40 -3.05
N TYR A 92 40.49 -23.29 -3.79
CA TYR A 92 41.31 -23.18 -5.01
C TYR A 92 42.49 -22.21 -4.88
N GLY A 93 42.75 -21.69 -3.66
CA GLY A 93 43.88 -20.80 -3.38
C GLY A 93 43.89 -19.57 -4.31
N PRO A 94 45.05 -19.15 -4.86
CA PRO A 94 45.16 -17.93 -5.67
C PRO A 94 44.25 -17.89 -6.90
N VAL A 95 43.98 -19.04 -7.54
CA VAL A 95 43.10 -19.10 -8.72
C VAL A 95 41.64 -18.89 -8.31
N GLY A 96 41.24 -19.44 -7.16
CA GLY A 96 39.92 -19.24 -6.56
C GLY A 96 39.63 -17.79 -6.20
N THR A 97 40.65 -17.05 -5.76
CA THR A 97 40.55 -15.62 -5.42
C THR A 97 40.07 -14.77 -6.60
N GLY A 98 40.52 -15.07 -7.82
CA GLY A 98 40.05 -14.36 -9.01
C GLY A 98 38.54 -14.54 -9.24
N GLY A 99 38.08 -15.79 -9.16
CA GLY A 99 36.65 -16.11 -9.29
C GLY A 99 35.80 -15.49 -8.18
N SER A 100 36.27 -15.52 -6.93
CA SER A 100 35.53 -14.94 -5.80
C SER A 100 35.39 -13.42 -5.92
N ILE A 101 36.41 -12.72 -6.43
CA ILE A 101 36.33 -11.27 -6.68
C ILE A 101 35.23 -10.97 -7.69
N ILE A 102 35.19 -11.71 -8.81
CA ILE A 102 34.17 -11.52 -9.85
C ILE A 102 32.78 -11.77 -9.27
N LEU A 103 32.58 -12.89 -8.55
CA LEU A 103 31.28 -13.19 -7.93
C LEU A 103 30.86 -12.14 -6.90
N THR A 104 31.81 -11.59 -6.15
CA THR A 104 31.54 -10.51 -5.18
C THR A 104 31.09 -9.24 -5.90
N ILE A 105 31.77 -8.85 -6.99
CA ILE A 105 31.38 -7.69 -7.80
C ILE A 105 30.01 -7.90 -8.42
N VAL A 106 29.73 -9.10 -8.96
CA VAL A 106 28.40 -9.45 -9.49
C VAL A 106 27.33 -9.36 -8.41
N GLY A 107 27.59 -9.91 -7.22
CA GLY A 107 26.68 -9.82 -6.08
C GLY A 107 26.41 -8.36 -5.68
N LEU A 108 27.45 -7.53 -5.64
CA LEU A 108 27.34 -6.10 -5.33
C LEU A 108 26.53 -5.34 -6.39
N LEU A 109 26.71 -5.67 -7.67
CA LEU A 109 25.95 -5.09 -8.77
C LEU A 109 24.48 -5.52 -8.75
N LEU A 110 24.17 -6.76 -8.38
CA LEU A 110 22.81 -7.29 -8.34
C LEU A 110 22.02 -6.85 -7.09
N ALA A 111 22.69 -6.69 -5.95
CA ALA A 111 22.08 -6.32 -4.67
C ALA A 111 21.16 -5.07 -4.72
N PRO A 112 21.53 -3.93 -5.35
CA PRO A 112 20.63 -2.77 -5.40
C PRO A 112 19.32 -3.06 -6.14
N TYR A 113 19.35 -3.90 -7.18
CA TYR A 113 18.18 -4.19 -8.00
C TYR A 113 17.30 -5.30 -7.42
N LEU A 114 17.90 -6.34 -6.83
CA LEU A 114 17.16 -7.52 -6.34
C LEU A 114 16.81 -7.45 -4.85
N VAL A 115 17.51 -6.62 -4.06
CA VAL A 115 17.30 -6.54 -2.61
C VAL A 115 16.85 -5.14 -2.21
N VAL A 116 17.63 -4.11 -2.54
CA VAL A 116 17.34 -2.74 -2.07
C VAL A 116 16.05 -2.21 -2.68
N PHE A 117 15.86 -2.37 -4.00
CA PHE A 117 14.66 -1.90 -4.66
C PHE A 117 13.37 -2.60 -4.17
N PRO A 118 13.27 -3.95 -4.13
CA PRO A 118 12.07 -4.61 -3.61
C PRO A 118 11.81 -4.32 -2.12
N ALA A 119 12.86 -4.18 -1.31
CA ALA A 119 12.72 -3.76 0.09
C ALA A 119 12.18 -2.33 0.21
N ALA A 120 12.68 -1.39 -0.61
CA ALA A 120 12.17 -0.03 -0.66
C ALA A 120 10.70 -0.01 -1.13
N GLN A 121 10.35 -0.78 -2.15
CA GLN A 121 8.99 -0.92 -2.64
C GLN A 121 8.05 -1.45 -1.55
N LEU A 122 8.46 -2.48 -0.80
CA LEU A 122 7.69 -2.95 0.35
C LEU A 122 7.56 -1.88 1.45
N TYR A 123 8.64 -1.20 1.79
CA TYR A 123 8.63 -0.13 2.80
C TYR A 123 7.64 0.98 2.44
N PHE A 124 7.57 1.37 1.16
CA PHE A 124 6.63 2.39 0.70
C PHE A 124 5.20 1.88 0.50
N LEU A 125 5.01 0.60 0.17
CA LEU A 125 3.68 0.00 -0.02
C LEU A 125 3.06 -0.51 1.28
N LEU A 126 3.82 -0.57 2.37
CA LEU A 126 3.31 -0.90 3.69
C LEU A 126 2.23 0.15 4.05
N PRO A 127 1.00 -0.29 4.43
CA PRO A 127 0.02 0.63 4.97
C PRO A 127 0.70 1.36 6.12
N SER A 128 0.68 2.70 6.10
CA SER A 128 1.27 3.44 7.19
C SER A 128 0.64 2.92 8.47
N VAL A 129 1.44 2.47 9.45
CA VAL A 129 0.94 1.90 10.71
C VAL A 129 -0.07 2.84 11.37
N ARG A 130 0.04 4.14 11.07
CA ARG A 130 -0.93 5.19 11.42
C ARG A 130 -2.30 5.02 10.78
N GLU A 131 -2.42 4.65 9.51
CA GLU A 131 -3.72 4.40 8.86
C GLU A 131 -4.39 3.16 9.39
N ALA A 132 -3.65 2.07 9.59
CA ALA A 132 -4.16 0.87 10.25
C ALA A 132 -4.62 1.18 11.68
N GLY A 133 -3.82 1.93 12.44
CA GLY A 133 -4.19 2.38 13.78
C GLY A 133 -5.40 3.31 13.81
N ARG A 134 -5.56 4.21 12.83
CA ARG A 134 -6.74 5.07 12.70
C ARG A 134 -7.99 4.28 12.31
N ALA A 135 -7.87 3.30 11.43
CA ALA A 135 -8.97 2.41 11.07
C ALA A 135 -9.43 1.61 12.31
N ALA A 136 -8.48 1.01 13.03
CA ALA A 136 -8.75 0.30 14.28
C ALA A 136 -9.36 1.22 15.35
N ALA A 137 -8.90 2.48 15.45
CA ALA A 137 -9.45 3.45 16.39
C ALA A 137 -10.91 3.83 16.05
N ARG A 138 -11.23 4.01 14.76
CA ARG A 138 -12.61 4.27 14.31
C ARG A 138 -13.53 3.08 14.52
N GLU A 139 -13.02 1.87 14.32
CA GLU A 139 -13.77 0.63 14.60
C GLU A 139 -14.04 0.49 16.10
N ALA A 140 -13.03 0.74 16.95
CA ALA A 140 -13.20 0.76 18.40
C ALA A 140 -14.15 1.87 18.90
N GLU A 141 -14.16 3.04 18.25
CA GLU A 141 -15.09 4.13 18.56
C GLU A 141 -16.52 3.79 18.13
N ARG A 142 -16.69 3.13 16.97
CA ARG A 142 -17.98 2.61 16.51
C ARG A 142 -18.54 1.55 17.45
N ASP A 143 -17.69 0.66 17.95
CA ASP A 143 -18.07 -0.37 18.92
C ASP A 143 -18.43 0.25 20.29
N ARG A 144 -17.71 1.29 20.74
CA ARG A 144 -18.08 2.05 21.96
C ARG A 144 -19.36 2.86 21.79
N GLY A 145 -19.63 3.34 20.58
CA GLY A 145 -20.87 4.00 20.20
C GLY A 145 -22.04 3.04 19.95
N GLY A 146 -21.85 1.73 20.21
CA GLY A 146 -22.89 0.70 20.13
C GLY A 146 -24.12 1.00 21.01
N PRO A 147 -25.11 0.10 21.05
CA PRO A 147 -26.55 0.35 21.28
C PRO A 147 -26.95 1.22 22.49
N MET A 148 -26.04 1.41 23.46
CA MET A 148 -26.20 2.36 24.56
C MET A 148 -26.19 3.84 24.10
N GLY A 149 -25.47 4.18 23.02
CA GLY A 149 -25.47 5.52 22.43
C GLY A 149 -26.78 5.85 21.71
N GLU A 150 -27.37 4.87 21.01
CA GLU A 150 -28.70 5.00 20.40
C GLU A 150 -29.80 5.08 21.45
N ALA A 151 -29.75 4.27 22.51
CA ALA A 151 -30.71 4.34 23.61
C ALA A 151 -30.68 5.69 24.31
N LYS A 152 -29.48 6.27 24.50
CA LYS A 152 -29.35 7.58 25.15
C LYS A 152 -29.84 8.72 24.25
N ARG A 153 -29.58 8.67 22.93
CA ARG A 153 -30.11 9.65 21.97
C ARG A 153 -31.63 9.58 21.85
N ALA A 154 -32.20 8.38 21.77
CA ALA A 154 -33.65 8.20 21.74
C ALA A 154 -34.32 8.76 23.01
N THR A 155 -33.67 8.64 24.17
CA THR A 155 -34.19 9.19 25.44
C THR A 155 -34.06 10.73 25.51
N GLU A 156 -33.04 11.30 24.87
CA GLU A 156 -32.77 12.75 24.88
C GLU A 156 -33.60 13.51 23.84
N GLU A 157 -33.93 12.86 22.71
CA GLU A 157 -34.82 13.38 21.66
C GLU A 157 -36.30 13.40 22.13
N ASP A 158 -36.73 12.36 22.86
CA ASP A 158 -38.07 12.30 23.49
C ASP A 158 -38.23 13.33 24.62
N ALA A 159 -37.13 13.67 25.31
CA ALA A 159 -37.13 14.69 26.36
C ALA A 159 -37.14 16.13 25.82
N THR A 160 -36.60 16.36 24.61
CA THR A 160 -36.57 17.70 24.00
C THR A 160 -37.89 18.03 23.30
N ASP A 161 -38.53 17.05 22.65
CA ASP A 161 -39.84 17.24 22.01
C ASP A 161 -40.95 17.53 23.05
N ALA A 162 -40.85 16.94 24.24
CA ALA A 162 -41.74 17.24 25.36
C ALA A 162 -41.56 18.66 25.93
N THR A 163 -40.41 19.30 25.72
CA THR A 163 -40.11 20.63 26.25
C THR A 163 -40.54 21.74 25.26
N ASP A 164 -40.46 21.48 23.96
CA ASP A 164 -40.89 22.43 22.93
C ASP A 164 -42.42 22.47 22.76
N ALA A 165 -43.12 21.34 22.96
CA ALA A 165 -44.59 21.30 22.96
C ALA A 165 -45.23 22.17 24.07
N ASP A 166 -44.54 22.36 25.19
CA ASP A 166 -45.02 23.19 26.32
C ASP A 166 -44.68 24.68 26.13
N ALA A 167 -43.79 25.00 25.18
CA ALA A 167 -43.43 26.38 24.81
C ALA A 167 -44.40 26.98 23.78
N ASP A 168 -44.84 26.19 22.78
CA ASP A 168 -45.80 26.67 21.76
C ASP A 168 -47.20 26.94 22.36
N ALA A 169 -47.62 26.19 23.38
CA ALA A 169 -48.91 26.40 24.06
C ALA A 169 -49.00 27.73 24.82
N ARG A 170 -47.87 28.42 25.10
CA ARG A 170 -47.88 29.72 25.79
C ARG A 170 -47.87 30.92 24.84
N ASP A 171 -47.58 30.70 23.56
CA ASP A 171 -47.47 31.79 22.57
C ASP A 171 -48.79 32.01 21.80
N GLU A 172 -49.72 31.04 21.81
CA GLU A 172 -51.07 31.20 21.23
C GLU A 172 -51.98 32.12 22.08
N ASP A 173 -51.88 32.10 23.42
CA ASP A 173 -52.69 32.96 24.30
C ASP A 173 -52.33 34.46 24.20
N ALA A 174 -51.20 34.82 23.56
CA ALA A 174 -50.75 36.21 23.45
C ALA A 174 -51.14 36.90 22.13
N ARG A 175 -51.67 36.18 21.14
CA ARG A 175 -51.96 36.73 19.80
C ARG A 175 -53.40 37.19 19.58
N ASP A 176 -54.33 36.86 20.47
CA ASP A 176 -55.75 37.22 20.31
C ASP A 176 -56.10 38.65 20.74
N ASP A 177 -55.15 39.46 21.26
CA ASP A 177 -55.44 40.80 21.79
C ASP A 177 -54.97 41.97 20.89
N ALA A 178 -54.45 41.69 19.69
CA ALA A 178 -54.06 42.72 18.73
C ALA A 178 -55.19 42.96 17.70
N GLY A 179 -56.34 43.41 18.22
CA GLY A 179 -57.48 43.85 17.44
C GLY A 179 -57.15 45.04 16.53
N GLU A 180 -57.70 44.96 15.33
CA GLU A 180 -58.55 45.99 14.71
C GLU A 180 -58.13 47.46 14.96
N SER A 181 -57.38 48.02 14.02
CA SER A 181 -57.50 49.46 13.75
C SER A 181 -57.61 49.64 12.25
N ASP A 182 -58.87 49.71 11.81
CA ASP A 182 -59.31 50.41 10.61
C ASP A 182 -58.56 51.73 10.47
N ASP A 183 -58.01 52.02 9.29
CA ASP A 183 -57.92 53.39 8.79
C ASP A 183 -57.65 53.36 7.27
N ASP A 184 -58.76 53.44 6.55
CA ASP A 184 -58.89 53.92 5.18
C ASP A 184 -58.78 55.46 5.22
N PRO A 185 -57.97 56.13 4.35
CA PRO A 185 -58.67 56.92 3.34
C PRO A 185 -57.92 57.15 2.00
N ALA A 186 -58.74 57.09 0.95
CA ALA A 186 -58.89 58.01 -0.21
C ALA A 186 -57.77 58.18 -1.25
#